data_AF-A0AAN9UNN2-F1
#
_entry.id   AF-A0AAN9UNN2-F1
#
_cell.length_a   1.000
_cell.length_b   1.000
_cell.length_c   1.000
_cell.angle_alpha   90.00
_cell.angle_beta   90.00
_cell.angle_gamma   90.00
#
_symmetry.space_group_name_H-M   'P 1'
#
loop_
_entity.id
_entity.type
_entity.pdbx_description
1 polymer ?
#
loop_
_entity_poly.entity_id
_entity_poly.type
_entity_poly.pdbx_seq_one_letter_code
_entity_poly.pdbx_strand_id
1 'polypeptide(L)'
;MKTGAAPARMEISNIYAEGGPKWDGMVSVKSLAVQISRACVHIIQYIGEDAPAYRTAAAELRVAYWDWASNATLPEVVTLDTLAVNSPTGPKIIKNPFHSYQFQNFPFPIKYMDAGILSTTNHTTRCPGADGSDVVAAVNAGLVTSGFKSQVYNVFTAVQVFQEMETARYQTSSFESPHNNVHNSIGCSNGTMYDLNWSAFDPIFMLHHANLDRLIALWQAIYPDSGIFKITDFEGALYGTAAGNVSADTPLKPFYNQDGSFHTSNSVRNISTFGYTYLELQPNHADDTYVSPSDLSDFVRLKVNSLYSGEPVSYSKSRRFKSMRTSRSRHGPARKAWSVAISVDKAELPLPATVGCYFDGSLVGKMALLAIPATGVTHSTIPLDVALSAAGLDLASEDAVLQYLNRTLGFEVRELKNREFYAS
;
A
#
# COMPACT_ATOMS: atom_id res chain seq x y z
N MET A 1 -29.52 2.60 -25.48
CA MET A 1 -28.70 1.73 -24.60
C MET A 1 -29.52 1.43 -23.36
N LYS A 2 -29.77 0.16 -23.04
CA LYS A 2 -30.46 -0.22 -21.80
C LYS A 2 -29.51 0.08 -20.65
N THR A 3 -29.80 1.15 -19.91
CA THR A 3 -29.14 1.46 -18.64
C THR A 3 -29.46 0.33 -17.67
N GLY A 4 -28.49 -0.53 -17.39
CA GLY A 4 -28.59 -1.53 -16.32
C GLY A 4 -28.97 -0.81 -15.02
N ALA A 5 -29.85 -1.44 -14.23
CA ALA A 5 -30.32 -0.87 -12.97
C ALA A 5 -29.14 -0.39 -12.12
N ALA A 6 -29.25 0.82 -11.58
CA ALA A 6 -28.29 1.33 -10.62
C ALA A 6 -28.08 0.28 -9.51
N PRO A 7 -26.83 -0.09 -9.16
CA PRO A 7 -26.58 -1.03 -8.07
C PRO A 7 -27.33 -0.55 -6.84
N ALA A 8 -28.07 -1.46 -6.20
CA ALA A 8 -28.88 -1.15 -5.04
C ALA A 8 -28.03 -0.43 -3.98
N ARG A 9 -28.50 0.76 -3.59
CA ARG A 9 -27.96 1.58 -2.51
C ARG A 9 -27.96 0.77 -1.22
N MET A 10 -26.84 0.13 -0.89
CA MET A 10 -26.62 -0.38 0.46
C MET A 10 -26.07 0.78 1.27
N GLU A 11 -26.95 1.50 1.95
CA GLU A 11 -26.55 2.55 2.89
C GLU A 11 -25.56 1.95 3.90
N ILE A 12 -24.48 2.69 4.20
CA ILE A 12 -23.51 2.32 5.24
C ILE A 12 -24.24 2.00 6.55
N SER A 13 -25.36 2.69 6.85
CA SER A 13 -26.25 2.41 7.99
C SER A 13 -26.86 1.00 8.01
N ASN A 14 -27.16 0.39 6.86
CA ASN A 14 -27.78 -0.93 6.78
C ASN A 14 -26.78 -2.08 6.94
N ILE A 15 -25.48 -1.80 6.82
CA ILE A 15 -24.39 -2.77 7.03
C ILE A 15 -24.19 -3.04 8.54
N TYR A 16 -24.64 -2.12 9.42
CA TYR A 16 -24.46 -2.23 10.88
C TYR A 16 -25.50 -3.07 11.61
N ALA A 17 -26.57 -3.52 10.95
CA ALA A 17 -27.65 -4.27 11.59
C ALA A 17 -27.29 -5.73 11.92
N GLU A 18 -26.18 -6.27 11.42
CA GLU A 18 -25.88 -7.72 11.44
C GLU A 18 -24.83 -8.16 12.48
N GLY A 19 -24.31 -7.28 13.34
CA GLY A 19 -23.72 -7.66 14.63
C GLY A 19 -22.47 -8.59 14.63
N GLY A 20 -21.69 -8.66 13.54
CA GLY A 20 -20.48 -9.50 13.46
C GLY A 20 -19.18 -8.78 13.92
N PRO A 21 -18.23 -9.49 14.58
CA PRO A 21 -16.96 -8.92 14.99
C PRO A 21 -15.94 -8.76 13.84
N LYS A 22 -15.18 -7.65 13.89
CA LYS A 22 -13.96 -7.27 13.14
C LYS A 22 -14.12 -6.97 11.64
N TRP A 23 -14.10 -5.68 11.30
CA TRP A 23 -14.32 -5.10 9.96
C TRP A 23 -13.12 -4.22 9.54
N ASP A 24 -12.05 -4.80 9.02
CA ASP A 24 -10.77 -4.08 8.86
C ASP A 24 -10.48 -3.51 7.44
N GLY A 25 -11.40 -3.63 6.46
CA GLY A 25 -11.12 -3.10 5.10
C GLY A 25 -12.27 -3.03 4.10
N MET A 26 -13.47 -3.50 4.45
CA MET A 26 -14.56 -3.69 3.48
C MET A 26 -15.32 -2.41 3.12
N VAL A 27 -15.35 -1.41 4.01
CA VAL A 27 -16.13 -0.19 3.83
C VAL A 27 -15.51 0.74 2.77
N SER A 28 -14.17 0.82 2.69
CA SER A 28 -13.50 1.73 1.74
C SER A 28 -13.52 1.22 0.30
N VAL A 29 -13.38 -0.09 0.06
CA VAL A 29 -13.38 -0.67 -1.29
C VAL A 29 -14.75 -0.53 -1.96
N LYS A 30 -15.85 -0.76 -1.23
CA LYS A 30 -17.20 -0.44 -1.74
C LYS A 30 -17.38 1.06 -1.97
N SER A 31 -16.78 1.90 -1.13
CA SER A 31 -16.86 3.36 -1.27
C SER A 31 -16.21 3.87 -2.57
N LEU A 32 -15.13 3.23 -3.04
CA LEU A 32 -14.38 3.69 -4.21
C LEU A 32 -15.12 3.40 -5.54
N ALA A 33 -15.62 2.18 -5.72
CA ALA A 33 -16.43 1.84 -6.89
C ALA A 33 -17.70 2.72 -6.94
N VAL A 34 -18.28 3.02 -5.77
CA VAL A 34 -19.39 3.96 -5.63
C VAL A 34 -18.98 5.40 -5.94
N GLN A 35 -17.78 5.84 -5.57
CA GLN A 35 -17.27 7.20 -5.87
C GLN A 35 -17.02 7.41 -7.37
N ILE A 36 -16.39 6.45 -8.05
CA ILE A 36 -16.18 6.50 -9.51
C ILE A 36 -17.55 6.45 -10.23
N SER A 37 -18.45 5.57 -9.79
CA SER A 37 -19.81 5.50 -10.33
C SER A 37 -20.60 6.81 -10.09
N ARG A 38 -20.44 7.46 -8.94
CA ARG A 38 -21.05 8.76 -8.63
C ARG A 38 -20.46 9.90 -9.46
N ALA A 39 -19.16 9.87 -9.76
CA ALA A 39 -18.54 10.84 -10.66
C ALA A 39 -19.19 10.76 -12.06
N CYS A 40 -19.44 9.55 -12.56
CA CYS A 40 -20.17 9.34 -13.82
C CYS A 40 -21.62 9.84 -13.78
N VAL A 41 -22.29 9.82 -12.62
CA VAL A 41 -23.65 10.37 -12.48
C VAL A 41 -23.65 11.90 -12.38
N HIS A 42 -22.68 12.50 -11.69
CA HIS A 42 -22.57 13.96 -11.56
C HIS A 42 -22.13 14.64 -12.87
N ILE A 43 -21.43 13.92 -13.75
CA ILE A 43 -20.93 14.48 -15.02
C ILE A 43 -22.04 15.04 -15.92
N ILE A 44 -23.27 14.53 -15.78
CA ILE A 44 -24.47 14.98 -16.52
C ILE A 44 -24.83 16.43 -16.16
N GLN A 45 -24.41 16.93 -14.99
CA GLN A 45 -24.68 18.29 -14.56
C GLN A 45 -23.78 19.32 -15.24
N TYR A 46 -22.61 18.91 -15.74
CA TYR A 46 -21.71 19.79 -16.49
C TYR A 46 -22.27 20.01 -17.89
N ILE A 47 -22.76 21.22 -18.15
CA ILE A 47 -23.37 21.66 -19.42
C ILE A 47 -22.50 22.75 -20.08
N GLY A 48 -22.76 23.06 -21.35
CA GLY A 48 -21.99 24.06 -22.11
C GLY A 48 -20.77 23.48 -22.84
N GLU A 49 -19.82 24.35 -23.19
CA GLU A 49 -18.69 24.00 -24.06
C GLU A 49 -17.71 23.00 -23.44
N ASP A 50 -17.54 23.01 -22.11
CA ASP A 50 -16.63 22.10 -21.40
C ASP A 50 -17.22 20.70 -21.14
N ALA A 51 -18.53 20.53 -21.35
CA ALA A 51 -19.22 19.27 -21.04
C ALA A 51 -18.61 18.02 -21.70
N PRO A 52 -18.14 18.06 -22.97
CA PRO A 52 -17.41 16.95 -23.57
C PRO A 52 -16.10 16.62 -22.84
N ALA A 53 -15.33 17.63 -22.42
CA ALA A 53 -14.07 17.44 -21.72
C ALA A 53 -14.27 16.76 -20.35
N TYR A 54 -15.29 17.18 -19.60
CA TYR A 54 -15.65 16.54 -18.32
C TYR A 54 -16.13 15.10 -18.51
N ARG A 55 -16.91 14.80 -19.56
CA ARG A 55 -17.32 13.42 -19.88
C ARG A 55 -16.13 12.51 -20.18
N THR A 56 -15.16 13.00 -20.96
CA THR A 56 -13.91 12.26 -21.21
C THR A 56 -13.13 12.04 -19.92
N ALA A 57 -12.92 13.10 -19.12
CA ALA A 57 -12.22 12.99 -17.85
C ALA A 57 -12.87 11.98 -16.89
N ALA A 58 -14.21 11.93 -16.81
CA ALA A 58 -14.92 10.96 -15.98
C ALA A 58 -14.77 9.51 -16.49
N ALA A 59 -14.75 9.30 -17.81
CA ALA A 59 -14.55 7.98 -18.40
C ALA A 59 -13.12 7.45 -18.17
N GLU A 60 -12.14 8.34 -18.17
CA GLU A 60 -10.72 8.05 -17.98
C GLU A 60 -10.31 8.03 -16.50
N LEU A 61 -11.15 8.54 -15.60
CA LEU A 61 -10.86 8.64 -14.18
C LEU A 61 -10.53 7.26 -13.58
N ARG A 62 -9.36 7.16 -12.96
CA ARG A 62 -8.93 6.03 -12.12
C ARG A 62 -8.41 6.59 -10.80
N VAL A 63 -8.26 5.72 -9.81
CA VAL A 63 -7.71 6.11 -8.50
C VAL A 63 -6.24 6.43 -8.65
N ALA A 64 -5.83 7.60 -8.16
CA ALA A 64 -4.43 7.94 -8.07
C ALA A 64 -3.73 7.05 -7.04
N TYR A 65 -2.49 6.67 -7.30
CA TYR A 65 -1.65 5.99 -6.32
C TYR A 65 -0.67 6.98 -5.69
N TRP A 66 -0.28 6.72 -4.45
CA TRP A 66 0.78 7.46 -3.78
C TRP A 66 2.05 6.61 -3.71
N ASP A 67 3.04 6.95 -4.54
CA ASP A 67 4.34 6.26 -4.59
C ASP A 67 5.26 6.67 -3.43
N TRP A 68 4.92 6.18 -2.24
CA TRP A 68 5.67 6.38 -1.00
C TRP A 68 7.10 5.79 -1.04
N ALA A 69 7.40 4.89 -1.98
CA ALA A 69 8.73 4.33 -2.18
C ALA A 69 9.64 5.28 -2.97
N SER A 70 9.08 6.04 -3.91
CA SER A 70 9.80 7.10 -4.61
C SER A 70 9.88 8.39 -3.77
N ASN A 71 8.75 8.81 -3.21
CA ASN A 71 8.64 10.01 -2.36
C ASN A 71 7.93 9.69 -1.04
N ALA A 72 8.71 9.53 0.02
CA ALA A 72 8.26 9.16 1.36
C ALA A 72 7.69 10.36 2.16
N THR A 73 6.85 11.19 1.53
CA THR A 73 6.12 12.28 2.18
C THR A 73 4.65 12.24 1.77
N LEU A 74 3.77 12.79 2.61
CA LEU A 74 2.35 12.92 2.31
C LEU A 74 2.14 13.70 1.00
N PRO A 75 1.25 13.24 0.11
CA PRO A 75 0.85 14.04 -1.04
C PRO A 75 0.24 15.37 -0.58
N GLU A 76 0.64 16.48 -1.21
CA GLU A 76 0.16 17.82 -0.82
C GLU A 76 -1.37 17.89 -0.75
N VAL A 77 -2.06 17.27 -1.73
CA VAL A 77 -3.52 17.24 -1.80
C VAL A 77 -4.19 16.68 -0.55
N VAL A 78 -3.52 15.84 0.25
CA VAL A 78 -4.12 15.30 1.49
C VAL A 78 -3.93 16.22 2.69
N THR A 79 -3.11 17.26 2.57
CA THR A 79 -2.77 18.20 3.67
C THR A 79 -3.49 19.55 3.56
N LEU A 80 -4.13 19.83 2.44
CA LEU A 80 -4.86 21.08 2.22
C LEU A 80 -6.23 21.04 2.92
N ASP A 81 -6.64 22.12 3.59
CA ASP A 81 -7.98 22.21 4.20
C ASP A 81 -9.10 22.31 3.15
N THR A 82 -8.79 22.97 2.02
CA THR A 82 -9.75 23.27 0.95
C THR A 82 -9.15 23.03 -0.42
N LEU A 83 -10.02 22.81 -1.41
CA LEU A 83 -9.65 22.66 -2.81
C LEU A 83 -10.45 23.64 -3.68
N ALA A 84 -9.77 24.25 -4.65
CA ALA A 84 -10.43 24.95 -5.74
C ALA A 84 -10.82 23.93 -6.82
N VAL A 85 -12.11 23.88 -7.16
CA VAL A 85 -12.68 22.97 -8.15
C VAL A 85 -13.54 23.72 -9.14
N ASN A 86 -13.60 23.23 -10.38
CA ASN A 86 -14.59 23.70 -11.35
C ASN A 86 -15.89 22.95 -11.13
N SER A 87 -16.95 23.66 -10.73
CA SER A 87 -18.29 23.09 -10.57
C SER A 87 -19.14 23.36 -11.82
N PRO A 88 -20.29 22.69 -11.98
CA PRO A 88 -21.24 22.99 -13.07
C PRO A 88 -21.69 24.46 -13.12
N THR A 89 -21.59 25.19 -12.01
CA THR A 89 -21.98 26.60 -11.89
C THR A 89 -20.77 27.55 -11.85
N GLY A 90 -19.57 27.07 -12.19
CA GLY A 90 -18.32 27.84 -12.19
C GLY A 90 -17.33 27.44 -11.10
N PRO A 91 -16.16 28.10 -11.01
CA PRO A 91 -15.14 27.82 -10.00
C PRO A 91 -15.67 27.96 -8.57
N LYS A 92 -15.33 27.03 -7.69
CA LYS A 92 -15.76 27.00 -6.29
C LYS A 92 -14.63 26.48 -5.39
N ILE A 93 -14.56 27.00 -4.17
CA ILE A 93 -13.72 26.43 -3.10
C ILE A 93 -14.58 25.49 -2.27
N ILE A 94 -14.12 24.26 -2.08
CA ILE A 94 -14.78 23.23 -1.26
C ILE A 94 -13.88 22.77 -0.12
N LYS A 95 -14.46 22.25 0.95
CA LYS A 95 -13.70 21.49 1.96
C LYS A 95 -13.06 20.28 1.28
N ASN A 96 -11.79 20.04 1.56
CA ASN A 96 -11.04 18.98 0.93
C ASN A 96 -11.49 17.59 1.42
N PRO A 97 -12.08 16.74 0.57
CA PRO A 97 -12.47 15.40 0.97
C PRO A 97 -11.29 14.44 1.17
N PHE A 98 -10.08 14.80 0.71
CA PHE A 98 -8.85 14.01 0.91
C PHE A 98 -8.16 14.33 2.25
N HIS A 99 -8.53 15.43 2.91
CA HIS A 99 -7.94 15.82 4.18
C HIS A 99 -8.34 14.88 5.31
N SER A 100 -9.65 14.67 5.48
CA SER A 100 -10.22 13.85 6.55
C SER A 100 -11.62 13.38 6.16
N TYR A 101 -12.02 12.18 6.58
CA TYR A 101 -13.42 11.77 6.56
C TYR A 101 -14.15 12.27 7.80
N GLN A 102 -15.38 12.74 7.63
CA GLN A 102 -16.25 13.24 8.69
C GLN A 102 -17.37 12.22 8.93
N PHE A 103 -17.41 11.65 10.13
CA PHE A 103 -18.40 10.66 10.51
C PHE A 103 -19.78 11.31 10.62
N GLN A 104 -20.75 10.77 9.88
CA GLN A 104 -22.11 11.33 9.83
C GLN A 104 -22.91 11.10 11.11
N ASN A 105 -22.60 10.01 11.82
CA ASN A 105 -23.22 9.65 13.09
C ASN A 105 -22.14 9.63 14.16
N PHE A 106 -22.17 10.62 15.06
CA PHE A 106 -21.25 10.77 16.18
C PHE A 106 -21.99 11.40 17.38
N PRO A 107 -21.75 10.94 18.64
CA PRO A 107 -20.88 9.84 19.04
C PRO A 107 -21.35 8.50 18.49
N PHE A 108 -20.45 7.52 18.41
CA PHE A 108 -20.77 6.23 17.82
C PHE A 108 -21.71 5.44 18.75
N PRO A 109 -22.88 4.98 18.26
CA PRO A 109 -23.78 4.16 19.06
C PRO A 109 -23.32 2.71 19.19
N ILE A 110 -22.27 2.31 18.46
CA ILE A 110 -21.78 0.94 18.36
C ILE A 110 -20.58 0.78 19.28
N LYS A 111 -20.70 -0.10 20.28
CA LYS A 111 -19.68 -0.33 21.32
C LYS A 111 -18.28 -0.65 20.77
N TYR A 112 -18.17 -1.33 19.63
CA TYR A 112 -16.88 -1.62 18.99
C TYR A 112 -16.21 -0.39 18.38
N MET A 113 -17.00 0.63 18.04
CA MET A 113 -16.52 1.94 17.58
C MET A 113 -16.37 2.95 18.72
N ASP A 114 -16.65 2.55 19.96
CA ASP A 114 -16.57 3.39 21.16
C ASP A 114 -15.23 3.22 21.92
N ALA A 115 -14.28 2.45 21.36
CA ALA A 115 -13.01 2.15 22.02
C ALA A 115 -11.85 3.03 21.53
N GLY A 116 -11.17 3.69 22.48
CA GLY A 116 -9.92 4.42 22.27
C GLY A 116 -10.11 5.88 21.83
N ILE A 117 -9.00 6.60 21.68
CA ILE A 117 -9.02 8.04 21.33
C ILE A 117 -9.73 8.34 20.00
N LEU A 118 -9.72 7.39 19.05
CA LEU A 118 -10.42 7.51 17.77
C LEU A 118 -11.95 7.52 17.90
N SER A 119 -12.52 7.01 19.00
CA SER A 119 -13.96 7.11 19.26
C SER A 119 -14.38 8.48 19.80
N THR A 120 -13.43 9.35 20.14
CA THR A 120 -13.68 10.67 20.74
C THR A 120 -13.74 11.80 19.71
N THR A 121 -13.38 11.53 18.45
CA THR A 121 -13.41 12.50 17.36
C THR A 121 -14.45 12.12 16.31
N ASN A 122 -15.15 13.13 15.78
CA ASN A 122 -16.11 12.95 14.69
C ASN A 122 -15.47 12.93 13.30
N HIS A 123 -14.13 12.82 13.23
CA HIS A 123 -13.39 12.75 11.98
C HIS A 123 -12.10 11.93 12.12
N THR A 124 -11.56 11.53 10.99
CA THR A 124 -10.29 10.81 10.90
C THR A 124 -9.10 11.74 11.07
N THR A 125 -8.05 11.26 11.72
CA THR A 125 -6.84 12.02 12.07
C THR A 125 -5.56 11.27 11.68
N ARG A 126 -4.47 12.00 11.48
CA ARG A 126 -3.14 11.51 11.08
C ARG A 126 -2.07 12.01 12.05
N CYS A 127 -1.52 11.09 12.85
CA CYS A 127 -0.58 11.37 13.92
C CYS A 127 -1.01 12.57 14.78
N PRO A 128 -2.21 12.54 15.39
CA PRO A 128 -2.76 13.69 16.07
C PRO A 128 -1.93 14.05 17.32
N GLY A 129 -1.70 15.36 17.49
CA GLY A 129 -1.11 15.93 18.70
C GLY A 129 -2.05 15.83 19.91
N ALA A 130 -1.63 16.40 21.05
CA ALA A 130 -2.45 16.41 22.27
C ALA A 130 -3.77 17.19 22.11
N ASP A 131 -3.83 18.11 21.15
CA ASP A 131 -5.03 18.90 20.80
C ASP A 131 -5.91 18.22 19.74
N GLY A 132 -5.53 17.02 19.28
CA GLY A 132 -6.23 16.27 18.24
C GLY A 132 -5.92 16.72 16.80
N SER A 133 -5.05 17.71 16.60
CA SER A 133 -4.69 18.19 15.26
C SER A 133 -3.62 17.32 14.60
N ASP A 134 -3.70 17.15 13.28
CA ASP A 134 -2.75 16.35 12.51
C ASP A 134 -1.34 16.96 12.54
N VAL A 135 -0.35 16.18 12.97
CA VAL A 135 1.06 16.62 13.00
C VAL A 135 1.77 16.13 11.73
N VAL A 136 1.55 16.82 10.61
CA VAL A 136 2.10 16.47 9.27
C VAL A 136 3.63 16.24 9.30
N ALA A 137 4.36 17.06 10.07
CA ALA A 137 5.82 16.90 10.20
C ALA A 137 6.21 15.57 10.84
N ALA A 138 5.45 15.09 11.83
CA ALA A 138 5.71 13.80 12.47
C ALA A 138 5.38 12.63 11.52
N VAL A 139 4.30 12.74 10.75
CA VAL A 139 3.95 11.75 9.71
C VAL A 139 5.09 11.64 8.69
N ASN A 140 5.52 12.78 8.12
CA ASN A 140 6.59 12.79 7.13
C ASN A 140 7.93 12.28 7.68
N ALA A 141 8.27 12.60 8.93
CA ALA A 141 9.46 12.05 9.59
C ALA A 141 9.37 10.53 9.73
N GLY A 142 8.21 10.00 10.13
CA GLY A 142 7.96 8.56 10.20
C GLY A 142 8.09 7.86 8.85
N LEU A 143 7.55 8.47 7.79
CA LEU A 143 7.62 7.94 6.42
C LEU A 143 9.06 7.91 5.90
N VAL A 144 9.78 9.03 5.98
CA VAL A 144 11.18 9.14 5.50
C VAL A 144 12.08 8.12 6.19
N THR A 145 11.96 7.97 7.51
CA THR A 145 12.78 7.04 8.30
C THR A 145 12.49 5.56 8.04
N SER A 146 11.43 5.24 7.29
CA SER A 146 11.09 3.85 6.97
C SER A 146 12.00 3.24 5.90
N GLY A 147 12.71 4.04 5.10
CA GLY A 147 13.63 3.51 4.07
C GLY A 147 12.95 2.73 2.94
N PHE A 148 11.68 3.08 2.64
CA PHE A 148 10.79 2.36 1.72
C PHE A 148 11.40 1.98 0.37
N LYS A 149 12.17 2.88 -0.24
CA LYS A 149 12.80 2.67 -1.54
C LYS A 149 13.62 1.37 -1.59
N SER A 150 14.48 1.19 -0.59
CA SER A 150 15.36 0.01 -0.50
C SER A 150 14.56 -1.27 -0.25
N GLN A 151 13.54 -1.22 0.60
CA GLN A 151 12.68 -2.37 0.92
C GLN A 151 11.92 -2.83 -0.34
N VAL A 152 11.27 -1.90 -1.04
CA VAL A 152 10.52 -2.17 -2.28
C VAL A 152 11.44 -2.70 -3.37
N TYR A 153 12.62 -2.08 -3.56
CA TYR A 153 13.59 -2.56 -4.53
C TYR A 153 14.07 -3.98 -4.23
N ASN A 154 14.33 -4.29 -2.95
CA ASN A 154 14.76 -5.63 -2.55
C ASN A 154 13.72 -6.70 -2.87
N VAL A 155 12.42 -6.41 -2.70
CA VAL A 155 11.34 -7.33 -3.09
C VAL A 155 11.43 -7.62 -4.60
N PHE A 156 11.56 -6.59 -5.43
CA PHE A 156 11.64 -6.74 -6.89
C PHE A 156 12.89 -7.48 -7.38
N THR A 157 13.99 -7.46 -6.62
CA THR A 157 15.26 -8.06 -7.06
C THR A 157 15.50 -9.46 -6.48
N ALA A 158 14.99 -9.75 -5.29
CA ALA A 158 15.33 -10.96 -4.55
C ALA A 158 14.18 -11.97 -4.44
N VAL A 159 12.92 -11.53 -4.54
CA VAL A 159 11.76 -12.38 -4.20
C VAL A 159 11.05 -12.78 -5.49
N GLN A 160 11.05 -14.08 -5.80
CA GLN A 160 10.51 -14.61 -7.07
C GLN A 160 9.26 -15.49 -6.87
N VAL A 161 8.81 -15.67 -5.62
CA VAL A 161 7.66 -16.49 -5.25
C VAL A 161 6.53 -15.58 -4.79
N PHE A 162 5.32 -15.76 -5.33
CA PHE A 162 4.16 -14.91 -5.01
C PHE A 162 3.88 -14.85 -3.50
N GLN A 163 3.83 -16.02 -2.85
CA GLN A 163 3.53 -16.15 -1.42
C GLN A 163 4.52 -15.42 -0.53
N GLU A 164 5.78 -15.37 -0.95
CA GLU A 164 6.84 -14.68 -0.21
C GLU A 164 6.73 -13.16 -0.39
N MET A 165 6.38 -12.71 -1.59
CA MET A 165 6.24 -11.29 -1.90
C MET A 165 5.00 -10.66 -1.24
N GLU A 166 3.88 -11.39 -1.18
CA GLU A 166 2.60 -10.82 -0.76
C GLU A 166 2.49 -10.59 0.75
N THR A 167 3.18 -11.39 1.57
CA THR A 167 2.98 -11.39 3.03
C THR A 167 4.27 -11.46 3.85
N ALA A 168 4.25 -10.83 5.01
CA ALA A 168 5.27 -10.91 6.07
C ALA A 168 5.30 -12.25 6.81
N ARG A 169 4.56 -13.27 6.36
CA ARG A 169 4.56 -14.60 6.99
C ARG A 169 5.87 -15.38 6.79
N TYR A 170 6.55 -15.19 5.67
CA TYR A 170 7.76 -15.93 5.34
C TYR A 170 9.01 -15.12 5.70
N GLN A 171 10.11 -15.80 6.04
CA GLN A 171 11.38 -15.17 6.40
C GLN A 171 12.11 -14.61 5.17
N THR A 172 11.51 -13.61 4.54
CA THR A 172 11.94 -12.97 3.31
C THR A 172 11.40 -11.53 3.26
N SER A 173 11.76 -10.79 2.20
CA SER A 173 11.13 -9.50 1.95
C SER A 173 9.73 -9.66 1.37
N SER A 174 8.80 -8.78 1.75
CA SER A 174 7.45 -8.72 1.21
C SER A 174 7.00 -7.27 1.05
N PHE A 175 5.97 -7.02 0.25
CA PHE A 175 5.36 -5.68 0.20
C PHE A 175 4.49 -5.37 1.44
N GLU A 176 4.07 -6.39 2.19
CA GLU A 176 3.31 -6.21 3.44
C GLU A 176 4.12 -5.47 4.52
N SER A 177 5.44 -5.72 4.60
CA SER A 177 6.30 -5.04 5.59
C SER A 177 6.36 -3.51 5.40
N PRO A 178 6.74 -2.96 4.22
CA PRO A 178 6.69 -1.52 4.01
C PRO A 178 5.26 -0.97 4.01
N HIS A 179 4.23 -1.74 3.63
CA HIS A 179 2.83 -1.38 3.83
C HIS A 179 2.51 -1.09 5.31
N ASN A 180 2.88 -1.99 6.22
CA ASN A 180 2.64 -1.84 7.66
C ASN A 180 3.36 -0.58 8.21
N ASN A 181 4.55 -0.29 7.70
CA ASN A 181 5.31 0.91 8.05
C ASN A 181 4.60 2.20 7.61
N VAL A 182 3.89 2.22 6.47
CA VAL A 182 3.09 3.37 6.05
C VAL A 182 1.92 3.61 7.01
N HIS A 183 1.16 2.55 7.34
CA HIS A 183 0.07 2.62 8.33
C HIS A 183 0.54 3.22 9.67
N ASN A 184 1.61 2.66 10.23
CA ASN A 184 2.18 3.14 11.49
C ASN A 184 2.73 4.57 11.38
N SER A 185 3.32 4.95 10.24
CA SER A 185 3.87 6.30 10.08
C SER A 185 2.78 7.37 9.96
N ILE A 186 1.64 7.06 9.34
CA ILE A 186 0.51 8.01 9.24
C ILE A 186 -0.26 8.10 10.55
N GLY A 187 -0.57 6.95 11.17
CA GLY A 187 -1.35 6.96 12.40
C GLY A 187 -0.54 7.18 13.68
N CYS A 188 0.79 7.05 13.64
CA CYS A 188 1.65 7.10 14.83
C CYS A 188 1.18 6.14 15.92
N SER A 189 0.60 6.65 17.01
CA SER A 189 0.08 5.84 18.13
C SER A 189 -1.44 6.00 18.36
N ASN A 190 -2.08 6.94 17.66
CA ASN A 190 -3.43 7.42 18.00
C ASN A 190 -4.22 7.97 16.80
N GLY A 191 -3.68 7.91 15.58
CA GLY A 191 -4.34 8.34 14.35
C GLY A 191 -5.06 7.18 13.66
N THR A 192 -5.99 7.53 12.78
CA THR A 192 -6.92 6.60 12.12
C THR A 192 -6.20 5.51 11.34
N MET A 193 -5.15 5.85 10.57
CA MET A 193 -4.41 4.89 9.74
C MET A 193 -3.64 3.82 10.54
N TYR A 194 -3.46 4.00 11.84
CA TYR A 194 -2.74 3.05 12.69
C TYR A 194 -3.65 1.91 13.19
N ASP A 195 -4.92 2.20 13.44
CA ASP A 195 -5.87 1.18 13.88
C ASP A 195 -6.53 0.53 12.65
N LEU A 196 -6.30 -0.78 12.46
CA LEU A 196 -6.83 -1.53 11.33
C LEU A 196 -8.37 -1.48 11.25
N ASN A 197 -9.07 -1.35 12.38
CA ASN A 197 -10.53 -1.23 12.41
C ASN A 197 -11.02 0.11 11.82
N TRP A 198 -10.15 1.12 11.81
CA TRP A 198 -10.48 2.48 11.41
C TRP A 198 -9.73 2.96 10.16
N SER A 199 -8.62 2.33 9.81
CA SER A 199 -7.67 2.81 8.79
C SER A 199 -8.34 3.11 7.46
N ALA A 200 -9.27 2.25 7.05
CA ALA A 200 -10.03 2.39 5.81
C ALA A 200 -10.95 3.64 5.74
N PHE A 201 -11.25 4.30 6.86
CA PHE A 201 -12.02 5.55 6.86
C PHE A 201 -11.18 6.76 6.46
N ASP A 202 -9.85 6.74 6.65
CA ASP A 202 -9.00 7.85 6.20
C ASP A 202 -8.90 7.83 4.66
N PRO A 203 -9.20 8.94 3.96
CA PRO A 203 -9.09 9.02 2.50
C PRO A 203 -7.74 8.59 1.92
N ILE A 204 -6.63 8.75 2.66
CA ILE A 204 -5.29 8.37 2.19
C ILE A 204 -5.11 6.84 2.07
N PHE A 205 -5.92 6.04 2.78
CA PHE A 205 -5.90 4.59 2.70
C PHE A 205 -5.98 4.11 1.25
N MET A 206 -6.87 4.69 0.45
CA MET A 206 -7.05 4.27 -0.94
C MET A 206 -5.84 4.64 -1.82
N LEU A 207 -5.20 5.79 -1.60
CA LEU A 207 -3.99 6.17 -2.33
C LEU A 207 -2.83 5.23 -1.98
N HIS A 208 -2.73 4.84 -0.71
CA HIS A 208 -1.76 3.89 -0.21
C HIS A 208 -1.94 2.49 -0.83
N HIS A 209 -3.16 1.94 -0.78
CA HIS A 209 -3.46 0.61 -1.32
C HIS A 209 -3.47 0.57 -2.85
N ALA A 210 -3.77 1.67 -3.54
CA ALA A 210 -3.57 1.77 -4.99
C ALA A 210 -2.09 1.64 -5.38
N ASN A 211 -1.17 2.15 -4.55
CA ASN A 211 0.27 1.91 -4.78
C ASN A 211 0.66 0.46 -4.50
N LEU A 212 0.07 -0.18 -3.48
CA LEU A 212 0.32 -1.60 -3.22
C LEU A 212 -0.14 -2.49 -4.39
N ASP A 213 -1.34 -2.25 -4.93
CA ASP A 213 -1.84 -2.92 -6.14
C ASP A 213 -0.89 -2.69 -7.33
N ARG A 214 -0.41 -1.45 -7.52
CA ARG A 214 0.62 -1.13 -8.52
C ARG A 214 1.88 -1.95 -8.34
N LEU A 215 2.44 -2.00 -7.13
CA LEU A 215 3.67 -2.76 -6.86
C LEU A 215 3.51 -4.26 -7.15
N ILE A 216 2.38 -4.86 -6.77
CA ILE A 216 2.05 -6.25 -7.07
C ILE A 216 1.94 -6.48 -8.59
N ALA A 217 1.24 -5.60 -9.30
CA ALA A 217 1.07 -5.72 -10.75
C ALA A 217 2.41 -5.62 -11.50
N LEU A 218 3.31 -4.73 -11.06
CA LEU A 218 4.67 -4.65 -11.59
C LEU A 218 5.47 -5.91 -11.30
N TRP A 219 5.32 -6.47 -10.10
CA TRP A 219 6.03 -7.69 -9.71
C TRP A 219 5.57 -8.88 -10.54
N GLN A 220 4.26 -9.03 -10.74
CA GLN A 220 3.69 -10.08 -11.60
C GLN A 220 4.15 -9.97 -13.05
N ALA A 221 4.37 -8.74 -13.55
CA ALA A 221 4.92 -8.53 -14.89
C ALA A 221 6.42 -8.92 -14.97
N ILE A 222 7.18 -8.73 -13.90
CA ILE A 222 8.59 -9.19 -13.83
C ILE A 222 8.67 -10.71 -13.70
N TYR A 223 7.78 -11.33 -12.93
CA TYR A 223 7.77 -12.77 -12.62
C TYR A 223 6.47 -13.45 -13.09
N PRO A 224 6.22 -13.54 -14.41
CA PRO A 224 4.94 -14.00 -14.95
C PRO A 224 4.59 -15.45 -14.59
N ASP A 225 5.59 -16.31 -14.38
CA ASP A 225 5.39 -17.72 -14.03
C ASP A 225 4.99 -17.93 -12.55
N SER A 226 5.13 -16.88 -11.73
CA SER A 226 4.87 -16.87 -10.29
C SER A 226 3.70 -15.94 -9.96
N GLY A 227 2.78 -15.71 -10.89
CA GLY A 227 1.76 -14.67 -10.74
C GLY A 227 0.65 -14.95 -9.71
N ILE A 228 0.67 -16.08 -8.99
CA ILE A 228 -0.38 -16.45 -8.03
C ILE A 228 0.12 -17.46 -6.98
N PHE A 229 -0.41 -17.39 -5.77
CA PHE A 229 -0.20 -18.42 -4.74
C PHE A 229 -1.01 -19.69 -5.02
N LYS A 230 -0.58 -20.81 -4.42
CA LYS A 230 -1.28 -22.11 -4.54
C LYS A 230 -2.18 -22.37 -3.35
N ILE A 231 -1.59 -22.85 -2.26
CA ILE A 231 -2.27 -23.12 -1.00
C ILE A 231 -1.40 -22.57 0.12
N THR A 232 -2.03 -21.87 1.05
CA THR A 232 -1.42 -21.36 2.27
C THR A 232 -2.31 -21.77 3.44
N ASP A 233 -1.74 -22.39 4.47
CA ASP A 233 -2.50 -22.77 5.66
C ASP A 233 -2.67 -21.55 6.56
N PHE A 234 -3.88 -21.03 6.68
CA PHE A 234 -4.17 -19.80 7.39
C PHE A 234 -4.66 -20.10 8.81
N GLU A 235 -3.81 -19.90 9.83
CA GLU A 235 -4.05 -20.42 11.19
C GLU A 235 -5.26 -19.80 11.92
N GLY A 236 -5.75 -18.62 11.51
CA GLY A 236 -6.88 -17.93 12.14
C GLY A 236 -8.00 -17.62 11.17
N ALA A 237 -9.26 -17.62 11.61
CA ALA A 237 -10.36 -17.18 10.75
C ALA A 237 -10.40 -15.65 10.67
N LEU A 238 -10.60 -15.10 9.47
CA LEU A 238 -11.03 -13.72 9.24
C LEU A 238 -12.52 -13.70 8.91
N TYR A 239 -13.14 -12.52 8.93
CA TYR A 239 -14.57 -12.36 8.66
C TYR A 239 -15.03 -13.05 7.36
N GLY A 240 -14.25 -12.90 6.27
CA GLY A 240 -14.57 -13.47 4.96
C GLY A 240 -13.99 -14.85 4.68
N THR A 241 -13.03 -15.30 5.50
CA THR A 241 -12.14 -16.43 5.19
C THR A 241 -11.97 -17.30 6.42
N ALA A 242 -12.41 -18.55 6.35
CA ALA A 242 -12.23 -19.50 7.44
C ALA A 242 -10.75 -19.82 7.68
N ALA A 243 -10.43 -20.25 8.91
CA ALA A 243 -9.12 -20.83 9.20
C ALA A 243 -8.89 -22.11 8.38
N GLY A 244 -7.63 -22.44 8.14
CA GLY A 244 -7.17 -23.58 7.38
C GLY A 244 -6.68 -23.21 5.98
N ASN A 245 -6.68 -24.18 5.09
CA ASN A 245 -6.11 -24.02 3.75
C ASN A 245 -6.90 -23.02 2.91
N VAL A 246 -6.22 -21.94 2.52
CA VAL A 246 -6.69 -20.93 1.57
C VAL A 246 -5.95 -21.12 0.25
N SER A 247 -6.67 -21.03 -0.86
CA SER A 247 -6.13 -21.09 -2.22
C SER A 247 -6.54 -19.91 -3.07
N ALA A 248 -5.98 -19.79 -4.28
CA ALA A 248 -6.35 -18.76 -5.24
C ALA A 248 -7.84 -18.81 -5.69
N ASP A 249 -8.55 -19.90 -5.39
CA ASP A 249 -9.98 -20.08 -5.64
C ASP A 249 -10.86 -19.80 -4.41
N THR A 250 -10.25 -19.45 -3.28
CA THR A 250 -11.01 -19.10 -2.07
C THR A 250 -11.80 -17.81 -2.32
N PRO A 251 -13.11 -17.79 -1.99
CA PRO A 251 -13.94 -16.59 -2.14
C PRO A 251 -13.39 -15.37 -1.38
N LEU A 252 -13.13 -14.29 -2.10
CA LEU A 252 -12.77 -12.97 -1.57
C LEU A 252 -14.06 -12.24 -1.15
N LYS A 253 -14.67 -12.70 -0.06
CA LYS A 253 -15.88 -12.07 0.46
C LYS A 253 -15.59 -10.64 0.93
N PRO A 254 -16.52 -9.69 0.73
CA PRO A 254 -17.87 -9.85 0.20
C PRO A 254 -17.95 -9.36 -1.26
N PHE A 255 -16.86 -9.45 -2.02
CA PHE A 255 -16.77 -8.85 -3.35
C PHE A 255 -17.42 -9.77 -4.36
N TYR A 256 -18.50 -9.31 -5.00
CA TYR A 256 -19.24 -10.08 -5.99
C TYR A 256 -18.77 -9.75 -7.41
N ASN A 257 -18.63 -10.79 -8.22
CA ASN A 257 -18.60 -10.72 -9.68
C ASN A 257 -19.95 -10.26 -10.23
N GLN A 258 -19.97 -9.89 -11.52
CA GLN A 258 -21.19 -9.51 -12.24
C GLN A 258 -22.23 -10.64 -12.33
N ASP A 259 -21.79 -11.89 -12.26
CA ASP A 259 -22.65 -13.08 -12.30
C ASP A 259 -23.24 -13.46 -10.92
N GLY A 260 -22.92 -12.69 -9.87
CA GLY A 260 -23.39 -12.94 -8.50
C GLY A 260 -22.56 -13.96 -7.72
N SER A 261 -21.50 -14.54 -8.30
CA SER A 261 -20.49 -15.28 -7.54
C SER A 261 -19.56 -14.34 -6.77
N PHE A 262 -18.82 -14.85 -5.78
CA PHE A 262 -17.75 -14.06 -5.18
C PHE A 262 -16.52 -14.03 -6.09
N HIS A 263 -15.83 -12.89 -6.13
CA HIS A 263 -14.48 -12.81 -6.67
C HIS A 263 -13.56 -13.80 -5.95
N THR A 264 -12.57 -14.30 -6.67
CA THR A 264 -11.44 -15.09 -6.16
C THR A 264 -10.13 -14.43 -6.60
N SER A 265 -8.99 -14.80 -6.02
CA SER A 265 -7.68 -14.29 -6.46
C SER A 265 -7.43 -14.60 -7.95
N ASN A 266 -7.87 -15.77 -8.43
CA ASN A 266 -7.84 -16.11 -9.86
C ASN A 266 -8.69 -15.17 -10.73
N SER A 267 -9.85 -14.73 -10.24
CA SER A 267 -10.70 -13.79 -10.98
C SER A 267 -10.13 -12.37 -11.05
N VAL A 268 -9.31 -11.97 -10.06
CA VAL A 268 -8.84 -10.58 -9.93
C VAL A 268 -7.39 -10.35 -10.32
N ARG A 269 -6.60 -11.42 -10.50
CA ARG A 269 -5.15 -11.32 -10.81
C ARG A 269 -4.81 -10.56 -12.10
N ASN A 270 -5.78 -10.42 -13.01
CA ASN A 270 -5.59 -9.65 -14.24
C ASN A 270 -6.32 -8.31 -14.13
N ILE A 271 -5.59 -7.26 -13.74
CA ILE A 271 -6.13 -5.92 -13.49
C ILE A 271 -6.83 -5.29 -14.70
N SER A 272 -6.46 -5.71 -15.92
CA SER A 272 -7.10 -5.20 -17.15
C SER A 272 -8.60 -5.54 -17.22
N THR A 273 -9.03 -6.60 -16.54
CA THR A 273 -10.45 -6.98 -16.42
C THR A 273 -11.30 -5.94 -15.69
N PHE A 274 -10.67 -5.10 -14.87
CA PHE A 274 -11.31 -3.99 -14.14
C PHE A 274 -11.15 -2.64 -14.86
N GLY A 275 -10.60 -2.65 -16.09
CA GLY A 275 -10.51 -1.46 -16.93
C GLY A 275 -9.46 -0.45 -16.49
N TYR A 276 -8.45 -0.85 -15.72
CA TYR A 276 -7.32 0.00 -15.33
C TYR A 276 -5.97 -0.67 -15.59
N THR A 277 -4.92 0.14 -15.63
CA THR A 277 -3.52 -0.28 -15.76
C THR A 277 -2.62 0.82 -15.19
N TYR A 278 -1.30 0.56 -15.18
CA TYR A 278 -0.28 1.49 -14.72
C TYR A 278 0.67 1.86 -15.86
N LEU A 279 1.21 3.08 -15.83
CA LEU A 279 2.10 3.59 -16.89
C LEU A 279 3.35 2.71 -17.06
N GLU A 280 3.83 2.11 -15.97
CA GLU A 280 4.99 1.22 -15.97
C GLU A 280 4.69 -0.16 -16.57
N LEU A 281 3.42 -0.47 -16.87
CA LEU A 281 2.98 -1.67 -17.58
C LEU A 281 2.68 -1.40 -19.06
N GLN A 282 2.98 -0.19 -19.56
CA GLN A 282 2.70 0.23 -20.94
C GLN A 282 4.00 0.51 -21.72
N PRO A 283 4.61 -0.51 -22.37
CA PRO A 283 5.84 -0.37 -23.15
C PRO A 283 5.73 0.62 -24.30
N ASN A 284 4.52 0.74 -24.88
CA ASN A 284 4.19 1.65 -25.95
C ASN A 284 2.96 2.45 -25.52
N HIS A 285 3.08 3.78 -25.37
CA HIS A 285 1.96 4.67 -25.07
C HIS A 285 0.91 4.75 -26.21
N ALA A 286 1.05 3.95 -27.28
CA ALA A 286 0.17 3.93 -28.44
C ALA A 286 -0.08 2.47 -28.90
N ASP A 287 -1.36 2.16 -29.06
CA ASP A 287 -2.03 1.02 -29.72
C ASP A 287 -1.21 -0.25 -30.06
N ASP A 288 -1.73 -1.36 -29.51
CA ASP A 288 -1.89 -2.65 -30.20
C ASP A 288 -0.64 -3.29 -30.83
N THR A 289 0.45 -3.32 -30.09
CA THR A 289 1.52 -4.30 -30.33
C THR A 289 1.49 -5.33 -29.22
N TYR A 290 1.20 -6.58 -29.55
CA TYR A 290 1.37 -7.71 -28.65
C TYR A 290 2.81 -7.68 -28.10
N VAL A 291 2.95 -7.42 -26.80
CA VAL A 291 4.22 -7.48 -26.09
C VAL A 291 4.33 -8.87 -25.49
N SER A 292 5.41 -9.58 -25.78
CA SER A 292 5.65 -10.88 -25.15
C SER A 292 5.81 -10.70 -23.63
N PRO A 293 5.44 -11.69 -22.79
CA PRO A 293 5.67 -11.61 -21.35
C PRO A 293 7.13 -11.29 -20.99
N SER A 294 8.09 -11.80 -21.78
CA SER A 294 9.52 -11.47 -21.62
C SER A 294 9.83 -10.00 -21.91
N ASP A 295 9.30 -9.42 -22.98
CA ASP A 295 9.54 -8.02 -23.31
C ASP A 295 8.90 -7.08 -22.29
N LEU A 296 7.71 -7.45 -21.77
CA LEU A 296 7.06 -6.72 -20.69
C LEU A 296 7.88 -6.81 -19.40
N SER A 297 8.35 -8.02 -19.04
CA SER A 297 9.21 -8.25 -17.88
C SER A 297 10.47 -7.40 -17.94
N ASP A 298 11.15 -7.33 -19.09
CA ASP A 298 12.34 -6.50 -19.27
C ASP A 298 12.02 -4.99 -19.21
N PHE A 299 10.92 -4.55 -19.82
CA PHE A 299 10.47 -3.16 -19.71
C PHE A 299 10.19 -2.75 -18.26
N VAL A 300 9.47 -3.59 -17.51
CA VAL A 300 9.10 -3.31 -16.13
C VAL A 300 10.33 -3.33 -15.23
N ARG A 301 11.28 -4.26 -15.43
CA ARG A 301 12.59 -4.24 -14.74
C ARG A 301 13.31 -2.92 -14.95
N LEU A 302 13.31 -2.38 -16.17
CA LEU A 302 13.92 -1.07 -16.44
C LEU A 302 13.20 0.05 -15.68
N LYS A 303 11.86 0.05 -15.65
CA LYS A 303 11.08 1.05 -14.90
C LYS A 303 11.36 0.96 -13.39
N VAL A 304 11.32 -0.24 -12.82
CA VAL A 304 11.64 -0.49 -11.40
C VAL A 304 13.06 -0.03 -11.06
N ASN A 305 14.05 -0.37 -11.87
CA ASN A 305 15.42 0.09 -11.67
C ASN A 305 15.52 1.62 -11.71
N SER A 306 14.82 2.27 -12.64
CA SER A 306 14.77 3.73 -12.74
C SER A 306 14.14 4.41 -11.51
N LEU A 307 13.17 3.76 -10.87
CA LEU A 307 12.44 4.34 -9.74
C LEU A 307 13.15 4.07 -8.41
N TYR A 308 13.66 2.85 -8.22
CA TYR A 308 13.97 2.34 -6.89
C TYR A 308 15.41 1.86 -6.67
N SER A 309 16.24 1.74 -7.71
CA SER A 309 17.62 1.21 -7.54
C SER A 309 18.55 2.11 -6.70
N GLY A 310 18.23 3.40 -6.57
CA GLY A 310 19.07 4.37 -5.85
C GLY A 310 20.27 4.90 -6.65
N GLU A 311 20.54 4.37 -7.85
CA GLU A 311 21.64 4.78 -8.72
C GLU A 311 21.18 5.76 -9.81
N PRO A 312 22.03 6.70 -10.28
CA PRO A 312 21.72 7.54 -11.43
C PRO A 312 21.61 6.67 -12.69
N VAL A 313 20.38 6.47 -13.19
CA VAL A 313 20.19 5.64 -14.39
C VAL A 313 20.46 6.46 -15.65
N SER A 314 21.64 6.28 -16.24
CA SER A 314 22.01 6.91 -17.52
C SER A 314 21.34 6.19 -18.70
N TYR A 315 20.12 6.61 -19.05
CA TYR A 315 19.45 6.13 -20.25
C TYR A 315 19.88 6.92 -21.50
N SER A 316 20.50 6.23 -22.46
CA SER A 316 20.62 6.77 -23.82
C SER A 316 19.24 6.80 -24.48
N LYS A 317 18.73 8.01 -24.76
CA LYS A 317 17.44 8.29 -25.42
C LYS A 317 17.31 7.69 -26.84
N SER A 318 18.31 7.00 -27.38
CA SER A 318 18.34 6.56 -28.78
C SER A 318 17.96 5.09 -29.03
N ARG A 319 17.69 4.27 -28.02
CA ARG A 319 17.25 2.89 -28.25
C ARG A 319 15.73 2.82 -28.46
N ARG A 320 15.29 3.02 -29.71
CA ARG A 320 14.02 2.43 -30.18
C ARG A 320 14.06 0.94 -29.81
N PHE A 321 12.96 0.40 -29.28
CA PHE A 321 12.72 -1.03 -29.04
C PHE A 321 12.92 -1.82 -30.35
N LYS A 322 14.16 -2.11 -30.71
CA LYS A 322 14.52 -3.13 -31.69
C LYS A 322 14.80 -4.39 -30.90
N SER A 323 14.05 -5.44 -31.21
CA SER A 323 14.26 -6.85 -30.82
C SER A 323 15.59 -7.07 -30.11
N MET A 324 15.53 -7.28 -28.79
CA MET A 324 16.67 -7.41 -27.88
C MET A 324 17.46 -8.72 -28.07
N ARG A 325 17.33 -9.40 -29.21
CA ARG A 325 17.94 -10.73 -29.45
C ARG A 325 19.45 -10.73 -29.65
N THR A 326 20.12 -9.57 -29.73
CA THR A 326 21.57 -9.51 -30.06
C THR A 326 22.43 -8.75 -29.06
N SER A 327 21.89 -8.22 -27.96
CA SER A 327 22.72 -7.72 -26.88
C SER A 327 23.09 -8.88 -25.96
N ARG A 328 24.26 -9.49 -26.17
CA ARG A 328 24.93 -10.29 -25.12
C ARG A 328 24.90 -9.43 -23.85
N SER A 329 24.03 -9.78 -22.90
CA SER A 329 24.00 -9.17 -21.58
C SER A 329 25.39 -9.38 -20.99
N ARG A 330 26.23 -8.34 -21.05
CA ARG A 330 27.36 -8.22 -20.12
C ARG A 330 26.69 -8.07 -18.77
N HIS A 331 26.48 -9.21 -18.11
CA HIS A 331 26.09 -9.23 -16.71
C HIS A 331 27.15 -8.39 -16.01
N GLY A 332 26.72 -7.29 -15.39
CA GLY A 332 27.60 -6.54 -14.50
C GLY A 332 28.18 -7.48 -13.45
N PRO A 333 29.30 -7.10 -12.80
CA PRO A 333 29.82 -7.90 -11.70
C PRO A 333 28.72 -8.16 -10.68
N ALA A 334 28.61 -9.41 -10.22
CA ALA A 334 27.67 -9.77 -9.16
C ALA A 334 27.97 -8.90 -7.93
N ARG A 335 26.96 -8.18 -7.43
CA ARG A 335 27.06 -7.36 -6.22
C ARG A 335 26.62 -8.20 -5.03
N LYS A 336 27.42 -8.23 -3.96
CA LYS A 336 26.95 -8.73 -2.66
C LYS A 336 25.96 -7.72 -2.07
N ALA A 337 24.80 -8.22 -1.67
CA ALA A 337 23.77 -7.46 -0.98
C ALA A 337 23.67 -7.95 0.46
N TRP A 338 23.44 -7.01 1.38
CA TRP A 338 23.40 -7.23 2.81
C TRP A 338 22.03 -6.80 3.33
N SER A 339 21.45 -7.67 4.15
CA SER A 339 20.18 -7.39 4.81
C SER A 339 20.15 -8.08 6.17
N VAL A 340 19.26 -7.63 7.04
CA VAL A 340 18.93 -8.37 8.25
C VAL A 340 17.51 -8.90 8.18
N ALA A 341 17.36 -10.20 8.38
CA ALA A 341 16.07 -10.85 8.55
C ALA A 341 15.67 -10.77 10.02
N ILE A 342 14.46 -10.30 10.27
CA ILE A 342 13.86 -10.17 11.60
C ILE A 342 12.67 -11.11 11.65
N SER A 343 12.54 -11.87 12.73
CA SER A 343 11.39 -12.72 13.03
C SER A 343 10.93 -12.39 14.45
N VAL A 344 9.63 -12.18 14.62
CA VAL A 344 9.02 -11.77 15.89
C VAL A 344 7.74 -12.55 16.09
N ASP A 345 7.60 -13.21 17.25
CA ASP A 345 6.29 -13.64 17.71
C ASP A 345 5.55 -12.43 18.29
N LYS A 346 4.45 -12.07 17.64
CA LYS A 346 3.63 -10.91 18.02
C LYS A 346 3.08 -11.02 19.44
N ALA A 347 2.92 -12.24 19.98
CA ALA A 347 2.43 -12.46 21.33
C ALA A 347 3.44 -12.06 22.43
N GLU A 348 4.73 -11.96 22.09
CA GLU A 348 5.81 -11.62 23.03
C GLU A 348 6.02 -10.11 23.20
N LEU A 349 5.42 -9.30 22.33
CA LEU A 349 5.60 -7.86 22.32
C LEU A 349 4.31 -7.13 22.62
N PRO A 350 4.38 -5.94 23.24
CA PRO A 350 3.21 -5.12 23.38
C PRO A 350 2.87 -4.47 22.04
N LEU A 351 1.77 -4.93 21.44
CA LEU A 351 1.32 -4.43 20.14
C LEU A 351 0.40 -3.21 20.30
N PRO A 352 0.42 -2.28 19.35
CA PRO A 352 1.37 -2.17 18.24
C PRO A 352 2.77 -1.73 18.67
N ALA A 353 3.78 -2.17 17.92
CA ALA A 353 5.16 -1.85 18.19
C ALA A 353 5.94 -1.58 16.90
N THR A 354 7.15 -1.08 17.05
CA THR A 354 8.15 -1.00 16.00
C THR A 354 9.43 -1.65 16.47
N VAL A 355 10.05 -2.46 15.62
CA VAL A 355 11.43 -2.93 15.81
C VAL A 355 12.34 -2.07 14.94
N GLY A 356 13.12 -1.20 15.56
CA GLY A 356 14.12 -0.38 14.88
C GLY A 356 15.45 -1.11 14.76
N CYS A 357 16.10 -0.98 13.60
CA CYS A 357 17.45 -1.47 13.32
C CYS A 357 18.38 -0.26 13.21
N TYR A 358 19.53 -0.29 13.89
CA TYR A 358 20.40 0.87 14.05
C TYR A 358 21.87 0.52 13.79
N PHE A 359 22.64 1.49 13.28
CA PHE A 359 24.10 1.51 13.30
C PHE A 359 24.57 2.67 14.18
N ASP A 360 25.30 2.39 15.26
CA ASP A 360 25.83 3.41 16.20
C ASP A 360 24.75 4.42 16.65
N GLY A 361 23.54 3.92 16.93
CA GLY A 361 22.39 4.73 17.34
C GLY A 361 21.64 5.46 16.21
N SER A 362 22.12 5.39 14.97
CA SER A 362 21.42 5.92 13.79
C SER A 362 20.48 4.88 13.20
N LEU A 363 19.19 5.20 13.07
CA LEU A 363 18.19 4.28 12.53
C LEU A 363 18.45 4.02 11.04
N VAL A 364 18.60 2.75 10.67
CA VAL A 364 18.84 2.31 9.28
C VAL A 364 17.60 1.70 8.63
N GLY A 365 16.65 1.25 9.44
CA GLY A 365 15.36 0.75 8.98
C GLY A 365 14.50 0.27 10.15
N LYS A 366 13.25 -0.05 9.87
CA LYS A 366 12.31 -0.49 10.90
C LYS A 366 11.28 -1.47 10.38
N MET A 367 10.78 -2.29 11.29
CA MET A 367 9.65 -3.20 11.09
C MET A 367 8.48 -2.73 11.95
N ALA A 368 7.36 -2.42 11.31
CA ALA A 368 6.10 -2.12 11.98
C ALA A 368 5.35 -3.41 12.33
N LEU A 369 4.87 -3.49 13.56
CA LEU A 369 4.02 -4.56 14.07
C LEU A 369 2.64 -3.99 14.37
N LEU A 370 1.68 -4.26 13.47
CA LEU A 370 0.29 -3.83 13.63
C LEU A 370 -0.40 -4.60 14.77
N ALA A 371 -1.46 -4.02 15.36
CA ALA A 371 -2.19 -4.61 16.49
C ALA A 371 -2.78 -5.99 16.20
N ILE A 372 -3.23 -6.19 14.96
CA ILE A 372 -3.99 -7.36 14.55
C ILE A 372 -3.26 -8.03 13.37
N PRO A 373 -3.16 -9.37 13.34
CA PRO A 373 -3.50 -10.30 14.42
C PRO A 373 -2.59 -10.11 15.64
N ALA A 374 -3.09 -10.35 16.85
CA ALA A 374 -2.31 -10.13 18.08
C ALA A 374 -1.25 -11.23 18.35
N THR A 375 -1.32 -12.33 17.60
CA THR A 375 -0.49 -13.52 17.78
C THR A 375 0.04 -13.98 16.43
N GLY A 376 1.07 -14.83 16.47
CA GLY A 376 1.68 -15.43 15.30
C GLY A 376 3.02 -14.78 14.97
N VAL A 377 3.84 -15.53 14.22
CA VAL A 377 5.18 -15.08 13.83
C VAL A 377 5.08 -14.23 12.57
N THR A 378 5.67 -13.04 12.63
CA THR A 378 5.81 -12.13 11.50
C THR A 378 7.27 -11.87 11.22
N HIS A 379 7.57 -11.61 9.96
CA HIS A 379 8.92 -11.43 9.45
C HIS A 379 9.07 -10.11 8.73
N SER A 380 10.29 -9.62 8.69
CA SER A 380 10.69 -8.51 7.83
C SER A 380 12.15 -8.64 7.48
N THR A 381 12.52 -8.13 6.31
CA THR A 381 13.93 -8.02 5.91
C THR A 381 14.25 -6.56 5.70
N ILE A 382 15.25 -6.04 6.42
CA ILE A 382 15.73 -4.67 6.28
C ILE A 382 17.02 -4.68 5.45
N PRO A 383 17.02 -4.13 4.23
CA PRO A 383 18.22 -3.97 3.44
C PRO A 383 19.20 -3.00 4.10
N LEU A 384 20.48 -3.37 4.14
CA LEU A 384 21.55 -2.61 4.81
C LEU A 384 22.49 -1.92 3.82
N ASP A 385 22.41 -2.25 2.53
CA ASP A 385 23.35 -1.78 1.49
C ASP A 385 23.56 -0.27 1.49
N VAL A 386 22.47 0.51 1.54
CA VAL A 386 22.55 1.98 1.52
C VAL A 386 23.28 2.50 2.76
N ALA A 387 22.96 1.95 3.94
CA ALA A 387 23.56 2.37 5.19
C ALA A 387 25.05 1.96 5.28
N LEU A 388 25.38 0.75 4.84
CA LEU A 388 26.76 0.24 4.80
C LEU A 388 27.61 1.02 3.79
N SER A 389 27.08 1.33 2.61
CA SER A 389 27.76 2.19 1.63
C SER A 389 27.91 3.63 2.15
N ALA A 390 26.93 4.18 2.85
CA ALA A 390 27.04 5.49 3.49
C ALA A 390 28.09 5.51 4.61
N ALA A 391 28.33 4.38 5.27
CA ALA A 391 29.43 4.19 6.22
C ALA A 391 30.80 3.98 5.53
N GLY A 392 30.86 4.03 4.19
CA GLY A 392 32.10 3.91 3.41
C GLY A 392 32.62 2.50 3.25
N LEU A 393 31.80 1.47 3.49
CA LEU A 393 32.21 0.07 3.35
C LEU A 393 32.15 -0.41 1.91
N ASP A 394 33.17 -1.17 1.52
CA ASP A 394 33.10 -2.01 0.34
C ASP A 394 32.24 -3.25 0.67
N LEU A 395 31.05 -3.32 0.07
CA LEU A 395 30.09 -4.40 0.28
C LEU A 395 30.60 -5.77 -0.21
N ALA A 396 31.63 -5.80 -1.05
CA ALA A 396 32.27 -7.03 -1.48
C ALA A 396 33.18 -7.63 -0.37
N SER A 397 33.69 -6.80 0.53
CA SER A 397 34.56 -7.21 1.63
C SER A 397 33.76 -7.72 2.82
N GLU A 398 33.61 -9.04 2.89
CA GLU A 398 32.84 -9.71 3.94
C GLU A 398 33.39 -9.44 5.34
N ASP A 399 34.71 -9.54 5.51
CA ASP A 399 35.36 -9.29 6.80
C ASP A 399 35.13 -7.85 7.29
N ALA A 400 35.22 -6.86 6.40
CA ALA A 400 35.01 -5.46 6.77
C ALA A 400 33.57 -5.20 7.17
N VAL A 401 32.60 -5.75 6.43
CA VAL A 401 31.17 -5.60 6.75
C VAL A 401 30.84 -6.30 8.05
N LEU A 402 31.28 -7.55 8.25
CA LEU A 402 31.00 -8.30 9.48
C LEU A 402 31.63 -7.63 10.71
N GLN A 403 32.87 -7.14 10.62
CA GLN A 403 33.51 -6.40 11.72
C GLN A 403 32.75 -5.13 12.07
N TYR A 404 32.28 -4.39 11.05
CA TYR A 404 31.47 -3.20 11.28
C TYR A 404 30.14 -3.55 11.95
N LEU A 405 29.38 -4.49 11.39
CA LEU A 405 28.09 -4.92 11.92
C LEU A 405 28.21 -5.41 13.37
N ASN A 406 29.22 -6.22 13.70
CA ASN A 406 29.42 -6.73 15.05
C ASN A 406 29.66 -5.63 16.10
N ARG A 407 30.16 -4.46 15.67
CA ARG A 407 30.39 -3.32 16.55
C ARG A 407 29.19 -2.39 16.65
N THR A 408 28.46 -2.20 15.55
CA THR A 408 27.53 -1.07 15.40
C THR A 408 26.07 -1.47 15.32
N LEU A 409 25.75 -2.70 14.91
CA LEU A 409 24.38 -3.17 14.71
C LEU A 409 23.66 -3.33 16.04
N GLY A 410 22.51 -2.65 16.17
CA GLY A 410 21.63 -2.76 17.33
C GLY A 410 20.16 -2.80 16.95
N PHE A 411 19.34 -3.34 17.86
CA PHE A 411 17.90 -3.41 17.72
C PHE A 411 17.22 -2.81 18.95
N GLU A 412 16.11 -2.10 18.71
CA GLU A 412 15.27 -1.55 19.76
C GLU A 412 13.81 -1.86 19.45
N VAL A 413 13.09 -2.40 20.44
CA VAL A 413 11.65 -2.52 20.36
C VAL A 413 11.02 -1.30 21.03
N ARG A 414 10.25 -0.55 20.27
CA ARG A 414 9.47 0.58 20.77
C ARG A 414 7.99 0.26 20.68
N GLU A 415 7.37 0.15 21.84
CA GLU A 415 5.93 0.11 21.96
C GLU A 415 5.33 1.46 21.55
N LEU A 416 4.26 1.42 20.76
CA LEU A 416 3.49 2.60 20.37
C LEU A 416 2.32 2.75 21.36
N LYS A 417 2.59 2.87 22.67
CA LYS A 417 1.53 2.90 23.71
C LYS A 417 0.59 4.10 23.57
N ASN A 418 -0.70 3.78 23.66
CA ASN A 418 -1.67 4.46 24.52
C ASN A 418 -1.27 4.25 25.99
N ARG A 419 -0.87 5.32 26.70
CA ARG A 419 -1.03 5.31 28.15
C ARG A 419 -2.49 5.62 28.42
N GLU A 420 -3.17 4.70 29.11
CA GLU A 420 -4.55 4.76 29.61
C GLU A 420 -5.63 4.13 28.68
N PHE A 421 -6.56 3.39 29.28
CA PHE A 421 -7.90 2.99 28.77
C PHE A 421 -8.25 1.58 28.27
N TYR A 422 -7.38 0.56 28.34
CA TYR A 422 -7.84 -0.85 28.15
C TYR A 422 -7.95 -1.68 29.43
N ALA A 423 -8.13 -1.02 30.58
CA ALA A 423 -8.50 -1.67 31.83
C ALA A 423 -9.84 -1.13 32.34
N SER A 424 -10.93 -1.73 31.85
CA SER A 424 -12.21 -1.91 32.59
C SER A 424 -13.09 -2.91 31.88
#